data_AF-A0A7K3M0M4-F1
#
_entry.id   AF-A0A7K3M0M4-F1
#
_cell.length_a   1.000
_cell.length_b   1.000
_cell.length_c   1.000
_cell.angle_alpha   90.00
_cell.angle_beta   90.00
_cell.angle_gamma   90.00
#
_symmetry.space_group_name_H-M   'P 1'
#
loop_
_entity.id
_entity.type
_entity.pdbx_description
1 polymer ?
#
loop_
_entity_poly.entity_id
_entity_poly.type
_entity_poly.pdbx_seq_one_letter_code
_entity_poly.pdbx_strand_id
1 'polypeptide(L)'
;MSDAVGRRGVVRRGAAGVLVVVAIAAGGLGCTSEDGDLRGGLARALTTAGEAPAAGLVDDEEAELTLREVSFLTEWELVNVLAWQVSHPPHLYIGHRNGTDAAVVSRSTEAFDALVAADGSGVPDEGSVIDLVTTRAEVVRPQDRLVYVVHAAEDIEFRADLDGDDERRRQQILQQFGTEITPPRAVTAPEENWLVTLYVVDAAVEGDEHRLELREIEVGRDGSVIGERADVIAEDLPLPYYMR
;
A
#
# COMPACT_ATOMS: atom_id res chain seq x y z
N MET A 1 -47.81 6.48 57.45
CA MET A 1 -46.67 7.11 56.74
C MET A 1 -45.75 5.97 56.31
N SER A 2 -46.17 4.98 55.52
CA SER A 2 -46.75 5.00 54.16
C SER A 2 -45.84 5.64 53.11
N ASP A 3 -45.28 4.73 52.33
CA ASP A 3 -44.82 4.82 50.95
C ASP A 3 -43.53 5.58 50.62
N ALA A 4 -42.51 4.80 50.24
CA ALA A 4 -41.89 4.96 48.91
C ALA A 4 -41.03 3.73 48.57
N VAL A 5 -41.66 2.78 47.88
CA VAL A 5 -41.02 1.73 47.08
C VAL A 5 -40.37 2.40 45.87
N GLY A 6 -39.04 2.28 45.75
CA GLY A 6 -38.27 2.78 44.60
C GLY A 6 -37.53 1.65 43.87
N ARG A 7 -38.27 0.83 43.12
CA ARG A 7 -37.69 -0.05 42.09
C ARG A 7 -37.11 0.84 40.98
N ARG A 8 -35.80 0.77 40.72
CA ARG A 8 -35.23 1.22 39.45
C ARG A 8 -34.79 0.00 38.64
N GLY A 9 -35.39 -0.08 37.46
CA GLY A 9 -35.28 -1.18 36.54
C GLY A 9 -33.92 -1.26 35.87
N VAL A 10 -33.52 -2.51 35.66
CA VAL A 10 -32.50 -2.93 34.70
C VAL A 10 -33.02 -2.62 33.31
N VAL A 11 -32.36 -1.70 32.60
CA VAL A 11 -32.55 -1.51 31.16
C VAL A 11 -31.37 -2.16 30.46
N ARG A 12 -31.54 -3.41 30.06
CA ARG A 12 -30.75 -4.04 29.01
C ARG A 12 -31.17 -3.41 27.68
N ARG A 13 -30.29 -2.62 27.06
CA ARG A 13 -30.36 -2.33 25.63
C ARG A 13 -29.26 -3.11 24.94
N GLY A 14 -29.65 -4.19 24.28
CA GLY A 14 -28.81 -4.82 23.27
C GLY A 14 -28.75 -3.90 22.06
N ALA A 15 -27.55 -3.45 21.72
CA ALA A 15 -27.27 -2.95 20.40
C ALA A 15 -26.89 -4.18 19.57
N ALA A 16 -27.79 -4.58 18.66
CA ALA A 16 -27.45 -5.50 17.59
C ALA A 16 -26.46 -4.77 16.68
N GLY A 17 -25.19 -5.17 16.76
CA GLY A 17 -24.18 -4.77 15.79
C GLY A 17 -24.56 -5.33 14.42
N VAL A 18 -24.83 -4.45 13.48
CA VAL A 18 -24.88 -4.79 12.06
C VAL A 18 -23.42 -4.99 11.65
N LEU A 19 -23.02 -6.25 11.55
CA LEU A 19 -21.75 -6.65 10.94
C LEU A 19 -21.91 -6.44 9.43
N VAL A 20 -21.42 -5.32 8.90
CA VAL A 20 -21.25 -5.14 7.47
C VAL A 20 -19.99 -5.91 7.09
N VAL A 21 -20.17 -7.15 6.64
CA VAL A 21 -19.11 -7.89 5.94
C VAL A 21 -19.05 -7.32 4.53
N VAL A 22 -18.12 -6.39 4.30
CA VAL A 22 -17.72 -6.02 2.93
C VAL A 22 -16.86 -7.17 2.43
N ALA A 23 -17.46 -8.07 1.66
CA ALA A 23 -16.71 -9.00 0.83
C ALA A 23 -16.11 -8.20 -0.33
N ILE A 24 -14.81 -7.86 -0.23
CA ILE A 24 -14.04 -7.38 -1.39
C ILE A 24 -13.83 -8.60 -2.28
N ALA A 25 -14.77 -8.83 -3.18
CA ALA A 25 -14.59 -9.76 -4.27
C ALA A 25 -13.64 -9.10 -5.28
N ALA A 26 -12.39 -9.54 -5.30
CA ALA A 26 -11.49 -9.36 -6.42
C ALA A 26 -12.12 -10.07 -7.64
N GLY A 27 -12.90 -9.30 -8.40
CA GLY A 27 -13.60 -9.74 -9.60
C GLY A 27 -13.09 -8.96 -10.78
N GLY A 28 -12.00 -9.44 -11.38
CA GLY A 28 -11.57 -9.01 -12.71
C GLY A 28 -12.70 -9.25 -13.71
N LEU A 29 -13.35 -8.17 -14.13
CA LEU A 29 -14.22 -8.15 -15.30
C LEU A 29 -13.37 -7.60 -16.45
N GLY A 30 -12.91 -8.51 -17.29
CA GLY A 30 -12.28 -8.16 -18.56
C GLY A 30 -13.27 -7.42 -19.47
N CYS A 31 -12.91 -6.19 -19.82
CA CYS A 31 -13.57 -5.36 -20.83
C CYS A 31 -12.58 -5.12 -21.98
N THR A 32 -12.51 -6.06 -22.92
CA THR A 32 -11.48 -6.13 -23.98
C THR A 32 -11.62 -5.08 -25.10
N SER A 33 -12.27 -3.94 -24.87
CA SER A 33 -12.32 -2.81 -25.81
C SER A 33 -11.80 -1.50 -25.24
N GLU A 34 -11.81 -1.31 -23.91
CA GLU A 34 -11.16 -0.14 -23.27
C GLU A 34 -9.65 -0.39 -23.06
N ASP A 35 -9.25 -1.64 -22.83
CA ASP A 35 -7.85 -2.02 -22.63
C ASP A 35 -6.94 -1.74 -23.84
N GLY A 36 -7.48 -1.87 -25.05
CA GLY A 36 -6.73 -1.62 -26.30
C GLY A 36 -6.37 -0.15 -26.50
N ASP A 37 -7.28 0.76 -26.10
CA ASP A 37 -7.04 2.21 -26.16
C ASP A 37 -6.08 2.65 -25.03
N LEU A 38 -6.22 2.07 -23.84
CA LEU A 38 -5.30 2.34 -22.72
C LEU A 38 -3.87 1.95 -23.07
N ARG A 39 -3.65 0.71 -23.53
CA ARG A 39 -2.30 0.20 -23.84
C ARG A 39 -1.58 1.06 -24.88
N GLY A 40 -2.23 1.27 -26.03
CA GLY A 40 -1.63 2.04 -27.12
C GLY A 40 -1.45 3.52 -26.79
N GLY A 41 -2.33 4.10 -25.98
CA GLY A 41 -2.18 5.46 -25.44
C GLY A 41 -0.99 5.57 -24.50
N LEU A 42 -0.90 4.64 -23.53
CA LEU A 42 0.13 4.61 -22.50
C LEU A 42 1.53 4.38 -23.09
N ALA A 43 1.69 3.41 -23.99
CA ALA A 43 2.97 3.15 -24.65
C ALA A 43 3.48 4.35 -25.47
N ARG A 44 2.57 5.06 -26.16
CA ARG A 44 2.90 6.28 -26.91
C ARG A 44 3.31 7.42 -25.98
N ALA A 45 2.60 7.60 -24.86
CA ALA A 45 2.93 8.61 -23.86
C ALA A 45 4.31 8.33 -23.24
N LEU A 46 4.60 7.07 -22.86
CA LEU A 46 5.91 6.65 -22.34
C LEU A 46 7.03 6.87 -23.35
N THR A 47 6.80 6.52 -24.62
CA THR A 47 7.77 6.77 -25.71
C THR A 47 8.07 8.27 -25.83
N THR A 48 7.04 9.11 -25.73
CA THR A 48 7.18 10.57 -25.78
C THR A 48 7.93 11.12 -24.57
N ALA A 49 7.73 10.53 -23.39
CA ALA A 49 8.44 10.85 -22.16
C ALA A 49 9.89 10.34 -22.13
N GLY A 50 10.32 9.55 -23.11
CA GLY A 50 11.67 8.97 -23.17
C GLY A 50 11.82 7.62 -22.45
N GLU A 51 10.71 7.04 -21.97
CA GLU A 51 10.65 5.78 -21.23
C GLU A 51 10.49 4.57 -22.16
N ALA A 52 11.31 4.49 -23.22
CA ALA A 52 11.18 3.47 -24.26
C ALA A 52 11.20 2.01 -23.74
N PRO A 53 12.02 1.63 -22.72
CA PRO A 53 11.95 0.29 -22.15
C PRO A 53 10.59 -0.03 -21.51
N ALA A 54 10.01 0.91 -20.77
CA ALA A 54 8.69 0.73 -20.16
C ALA A 54 7.59 0.71 -21.23
N ALA A 55 7.70 1.54 -22.27
CA ALA A 55 6.78 1.52 -23.41
C ALA A 55 6.76 0.14 -24.08
N GLY A 56 7.93 -0.49 -24.27
CA GLY A 56 8.02 -1.84 -24.83
C GLY A 56 7.38 -2.92 -23.96
N LEU A 57 7.48 -2.80 -22.63
CA LEU A 57 6.78 -3.69 -21.69
C LEU A 57 5.27 -3.48 -21.70
N VAL A 58 4.82 -2.24 -21.90
CA VAL A 58 3.39 -1.91 -22.05
C VAL A 58 2.85 -2.37 -23.39
N ASP A 59 3.60 -2.31 -24.48
CA ASP A 59 3.16 -2.79 -25.80
C ASP A 59 3.08 -4.32 -25.91
N ASP A 60 3.70 -5.03 -24.98
CA ASP A 60 3.72 -6.49 -24.94
C ASP A 60 2.34 -7.07 -24.59
N GLU A 61 1.75 -7.82 -25.51
CA GLU A 61 0.42 -8.43 -25.36
C GLU A 61 0.30 -9.38 -24.16
N GLU A 62 1.41 -9.94 -23.68
CA GLU A 62 1.44 -10.82 -22.50
C GLU A 62 1.57 -10.06 -21.18
N ALA A 63 1.83 -8.75 -21.21
CA ALA A 63 1.83 -7.92 -20.02
C ALA A 63 0.40 -7.65 -19.52
N GLU A 64 0.19 -7.84 -18.23
CA GLU A 64 -1.06 -7.51 -17.55
C GLU A 64 -1.02 -6.04 -17.11
N LEU A 65 -2.05 -5.28 -17.48
CA LEU A 65 -2.24 -3.90 -17.08
C LEU A 65 -3.46 -3.83 -16.18
N THR A 66 -3.30 -3.28 -14.98
CA THR A 66 -4.40 -3.10 -14.03
C THR A 66 -4.40 -1.67 -13.52
N LEU A 67 -5.52 -0.97 -13.65
CA LEU A 67 -5.71 0.31 -12.98
C LEU A 67 -5.74 0.07 -11.47
N ARG A 68 -4.89 0.81 -10.75
CA ARG A 68 -4.90 0.86 -9.30
C ARG A 68 -5.77 2.03 -8.87
N GLU A 69 -6.88 1.71 -8.22
CA GLU A 69 -7.72 2.73 -7.59
C GLU A 69 -6.95 3.39 -6.45
N VAL A 70 -6.80 4.71 -6.55
CA VAL A 70 -6.22 5.56 -5.52
C VAL A 70 -7.10 6.78 -5.31
N SER A 71 -7.26 7.17 -4.06
CA SER A 71 -8.16 8.25 -3.61
C SER A 71 -7.50 9.62 -3.55
N PHE A 72 -6.18 9.69 -3.72
CA PHE A 72 -5.38 10.91 -3.64
C PHE A 72 -4.98 11.48 -5.01
N LEU A 73 -5.34 10.82 -6.13
CA LEU A 73 -5.18 11.36 -7.47
C LEU A 73 -6.56 11.59 -8.09
N THR A 74 -6.74 12.73 -8.76
CA THR A 74 -8.01 13.05 -9.43
C THR A 74 -7.86 13.26 -10.93
N GLU A 75 -6.70 13.73 -11.37
CA GLU A 75 -6.37 14.00 -12.77
C GLU A 75 -5.46 12.91 -13.34
N TRP A 76 -4.67 12.25 -12.48
CA TRP A 76 -3.81 11.14 -12.84
C TRP A 76 -4.36 9.81 -12.36
N GLU A 77 -4.01 8.77 -13.09
CA GLU A 77 -4.31 7.38 -12.77
C GLU A 77 -2.99 6.62 -12.59
N LEU A 78 -3.02 5.59 -11.76
CA LEU A 78 -1.86 4.74 -11.51
C LEU A 78 -2.12 3.36 -12.10
N VAL A 79 -1.28 2.93 -13.04
CA VAL A 79 -1.37 1.60 -13.68
C VAL A 79 -0.28 0.71 -13.14
N ASN A 80 -0.68 -0.46 -12.67
CA ASN A 80 0.19 -1.59 -12.41
C ASN A 80 0.45 -2.36 -13.72
N VAL A 81 1.72 -2.60 -14.04
CA VAL A 81 2.15 -3.38 -15.20
C VAL A 81 2.95 -4.58 -14.72
N LEU A 82 2.50 -5.78 -15.09
CA LEU A 82 3.17 -7.04 -14.78
C LEU A 82 3.46 -7.83 -16.06
N ALA A 83 4.74 -7.93 -16.45
CA ALA A 83 5.15 -8.56 -17.70
C ALA A 83 5.69 -9.98 -17.48
N TRP A 84 4.90 -11.01 -17.82
CA TRP A 84 5.16 -12.42 -17.49
C TRP A 84 6.26 -13.14 -18.31
N GLN A 85 6.99 -12.43 -19.18
CA GLN A 85 7.86 -13.05 -20.20
C GLN A 85 9.19 -13.62 -19.71
N VAL A 86 9.54 -13.38 -18.45
CA VAL A 86 10.81 -13.80 -17.85
C VAL A 86 10.55 -14.43 -16.49
N SER A 87 11.49 -15.26 -16.01
CA SER A 87 11.38 -15.89 -14.68
C SER A 87 11.18 -14.89 -13.54
N HIS A 88 11.46 -13.60 -13.78
CA HIS A 88 11.27 -12.50 -12.83
C HIS A 88 10.47 -11.40 -13.53
N PRO A 89 9.14 -11.51 -13.59
CA PRO A 89 8.33 -10.60 -14.38
C PRO A 89 8.55 -9.15 -13.90
N PRO A 90 8.95 -8.23 -14.80
CA PRO A 90 9.02 -6.82 -14.46
C PRO A 90 7.68 -6.35 -13.90
N HIS A 91 7.75 -5.78 -12.70
CA HIS A 91 6.62 -5.15 -12.03
C HIS A 91 6.89 -3.64 -11.99
N LEU A 92 6.04 -2.87 -12.69
CA LEU A 92 6.14 -1.41 -12.80
C LEU A 92 4.84 -0.75 -12.37
N TYR A 93 4.96 0.48 -11.88
CA TYR A 93 3.86 1.39 -11.66
C TYR A 93 4.05 2.62 -12.53
N ILE A 94 3.01 3.00 -13.23
CA ILE A 94 3.04 4.07 -14.22
C ILE A 94 1.92 5.05 -13.89
N GLY A 95 2.29 6.29 -13.59
CA GLY A 95 1.32 7.39 -13.54
C GLY A 95 0.97 7.78 -14.97
N HIS A 96 -0.31 7.93 -15.30
CA HIS A 96 -0.74 8.44 -16.59
C HIS A 96 -1.90 9.41 -16.48
N ARG A 97 -2.00 10.32 -17.46
CA ARG A 97 -3.09 11.28 -17.58
C ARG A 97 -3.61 11.29 -19.00
N ASN A 98 -4.86 10.86 -19.19
CA ASN A 98 -5.60 10.93 -20.46
C ASN A 98 -4.84 10.44 -21.71
N GLY A 99 -3.89 9.49 -21.54
CA GLY A 99 -3.04 8.97 -22.61
C GLY A 99 -2.07 9.98 -23.26
N THR A 100 -1.93 11.19 -22.69
CA THR A 100 -1.01 12.22 -23.20
C THR A 100 0.28 12.28 -22.43
N ASP A 101 0.19 12.12 -21.10
CA ASP A 101 1.34 12.17 -20.20
C ASP A 101 1.46 10.82 -19.48
N ALA A 102 2.69 10.33 -19.32
CA ALA A 102 2.99 9.13 -18.56
C ALA A 102 4.37 9.23 -17.92
N ALA A 103 4.51 8.66 -16.73
CA ALA A 103 5.78 8.58 -16.00
C ALA A 103 5.89 7.25 -15.26
N VAL A 104 7.05 6.61 -15.35
CA VAL A 104 7.36 5.43 -14.54
C VAL A 104 7.68 5.91 -13.12
N VAL A 105 6.89 5.48 -12.15
CA VAL A 105 7.04 5.90 -10.74
C VAL A 105 7.57 4.78 -9.84
N SER A 106 7.59 3.54 -10.33
CA SER A 106 8.17 2.42 -9.59
C SER A 106 9.63 2.66 -9.22
N ARG A 107 10.02 2.37 -7.97
CA ARG A 107 11.39 2.51 -7.44
C ARG A 107 11.94 3.94 -7.37
N SER A 108 11.12 4.97 -7.57
CA SER A 108 11.57 6.36 -7.54
C SER A 108 10.63 7.21 -6.70
N THR A 109 11.06 7.55 -5.49
CA THR A 109 10.35 8.50 -4.64
C THR A 109 10.20 9.85 -5.33
N GLU A 110 11.24 10.32 -6.02
CA GLU A 110 11.20 11.59 -6.75
C GLU A 110 10.13 11.59 -7.85
N ALA A 111 10.03 10.52 -8.65
CA ALA A 111 9.04 10.43 -9.71
C ALA A 111 7.61 10.29 -9.15
N PHE A 112 7.44 9.51 -8.08
CA PHE A 112 6.14 9.38 -7.41
C PHE A 112 5.69 10.70 -6.77
N ASP A 113 6.59 11.37 -6.05
CA ASP A 113 6.29 12.65 -5.40
C ASP A 113 6.01 13.75 -6.47
N ALA A 114 6.71 13.70 -7.61
CA ALA A 114 6.42 14.57 -8.76
C ALA A 114 5.05 14.29 -9.41
N LEU A 115 4.63 13.02 -9.49
CA LEU A 115 3.29 12.64 -9.96
C LEU A 115 2.21 13.26 -9.06
N VAL A 116 2.33 13.09 -7.75
CA VAL A 116 1.39 13.65 -6.75
C VAL A 116 1.33 15.17 -6.84
N ALA A 117 2.50 15.84 -6.92
CA ALA A 117 2.57 17.28 -7.08
C ALA A 117 1.95 17.77 -8.40
N ALA A 118 2.09 17.00 -9.49
CA ALA A 118 1.52 17.32 -10.80
C ALA A 118 -0.01 17.10 -10.87
N ASP A 119 -0.55 16.21 -10.04
CA ASP A 119 -1.99 16.03 -9.87
C ASP A 119 -2.61 17.22 -9.14
N GLY A 120 -1.97 17.69 -8.05
CA GLY A 120 -2.32 18.93 -7.37
C GLY A 120 -3.68 18.93 -6.66
N SER A 121 -4.34 17.78 -6.53
CA SER A 121 -5.60 17.63 -5.80
C SER A 121 -5.44 17.76 -4.28
N GLY A 122 -4.24 17.48 -3.77
CA GLY A 122 -3.94 17.46 -2.34
C GLY A 122 -4.58 16.28 -1.60
N VAL A 123 -4.48 16.29 -0.26
CA VAL A 123 -5.01 15.23 0.61
C VAL A 123 -5.98 15.81 1.64
N PRO A 124 -7.29 15.89 1.31
CA PRO A 124 -8.26 16.64 2.11
C PRO A 124 -8.62 15.93 3.43
N ASP A 125 -8.49 14.60 3.48
CA ASP A 125 -8.93 13.78 4.60
C ASP A 125 -7.95 12.66 4.96
N GLU A 126 -8.22 12.02 6.10
CA GLU A 126 -7.42 10.92 6.66
C GLU A 126 -7.33 9.72 5.69
N GLY A 127 -8.42 9.41 4.98
CA GLY A 127 -8.45 8.29 4.05
C GLY A 127 -7.48 8.49 2.88
N SER A 128 -7.56 9.66 2.24
CA SER A 128 -6.67 10.00 1.12
C SER A 128 -5.20 10.01 1.51
N VAL A 129 -4.83 10.52 2.70
CA VAL A 129 -3.41 10.55 3.11
C VAL A 129 -2.88 9.17 3.51
N ILE A 130 -3.72 8.32 4.13
CA ILE A 130 -3.35 6.93 4.42
C ILE A 130 -3.11 6.17 3.11
N ASP A 131 -3.99 6.33 2.13
CA ASP A 131 -3.88 5.70 0.82
C ASP A 131 -2.63 6.19 0.06
N LEU A 132 -2.37 7.51 0.07
CA LEU A 132 -1.15 8.10 -0.50
C LEU A 132 0.10 7.44 0.08
N VAL A 133 0.22 7.41 1.41
CA VAL A 133 1.43 6.91 2.07
C VAL A 133 1.59 5.40 1.88
N THR A 134 0.50 4.64 1.97
CA THR A 134 0.50 3.18 1.76
C THR A 134 0.89 2.85 0.32
N THR A 135 0.29 3.54 -0.66
CA THR A 135 0.61 3.38 -2.07
C THR A 135 2.05 3.81 -2.36
N ARG A 136 2.54 4.91 -1.77
CA ARG A 136 3.94 5.34 -1.90
C ARG A 136 4.90 4.24 -1.44
N ALA A 137 4.68 3.68 -0.25
CA ALA A 137 5.53 2.62 0.30
C ALA A 137 5.60 1.38 -0.61
N GLU A 138 4.49 1.02 -1.24
CA GLU A 138 4.42 -0.09 -2.20
C GLU A 138 5.08 0.24 -3.54
N VAL A 139 4.77 1.41 -4.12
CA VAL A 139 5.18 1.79 -5.47
C VAL A 139 6.69 2.08 -5.54
N VAL A 140 7.23 2.77 -4.54
CA VAL A 140 8.63 3.21 -4.55
C VAL A 140 9.59 2.13 -4.05
N ARG A 141 9.08 0.94 -3.72
CA ARG A 141 9.90 -0.16 -3.17
C ARG A 141 10.99 -0.59 -4.16
N PRO A 142 12.19 -0.93 -3.68
CA PRO A 142 13.19 -1.64 -4.49
C PRO A 142 12.65 -3.00 -4.98
N GLN A 143 13.02 -3.42 -6.19
CA GLN A 143 12.54 -4.69 -6.78
C GLN A 143 13.18 -5.94 -6.18
N ASP A 144 14.34 -5.78 -5.54
CA ASP A 144 15.05 -6.81 -4.79
C ASP A 144 14.53 -6.94 -3.35
N ARG A 145 13.44 -6.22 -3.01
CA ARG A 145 12.85 -6.23 -1.68
C ARG A 145 11.34 -6.43 -1.74
N LEU A 146 10.85 -7.32 -0.88
CA LEU A 146 9.45 -7.40 -0.54
C LEU A 146 9.12 -6.29 0.46
N VAL A 147 8.25 -5.37 0.04
CA VAL A 147 7.75 -4.29 0.89
C VAL A 147 6.23 -4.30 0.85
N TYR A 148 5.61 -4.40 2.03
CA TYR A 148 4.16 -4.27 2.20
C TYR A 148 3.81 -3.72 3.58
N VAL A 149 2.65 -3.07 3.64
CA VAL A 149 2.09 -2.50 4.87
C VAL A 149 1.30 -3.57 5.61
N VAL A 150 1.50 -3.68 6.92
CA VAL A 150 0.74 -4.59 7.78
C VAL A 150 -0.26 -3.83 8.63
N HIS A 151 -1.47 -4.37 8.73
CA HIS A 151 -2.55 -3.78 9.52
C HIS A 151 -2.70 -4.44 10.89
N ALA A 152 -2.24 -5.69 11.00
CA ALA A 152 -2.13 -6.43 12.23
C ALA A 152 -0.93 -7.38 12.17
N ALA A 153 -0.55 -7.97 13.31
CA ALA A 153 0.56 -8.91 13.36
C ALA A 153 0.31 -10.19 12.55
N GLU A 154 -0.97 -10.54 12.36
CA GLU A 154 -1.42 -11.67 11.55
C GLU A 154 -1.20 -11.46 10.05
N ASP A 155 -1.03 -10.21 9.59
CA ASP A 155 -0.76 -9.90 8.18
C ASP A 155 0.70 -10.17 7.80
N ILE A 156 1.57 -10.41 8.79
CA ILE A 156 2.96 -10.79 8.52
C ILE A 156 2.96 -12.21 7.93
N GLU A 157 3.31 -12.29 6.65
CA GLU A 157 3.43 -13.55 5.93
C GLU A 157 4.69 -14.29 6.39
N PHE A 158 4.58 -15.09 7.44
CA PHE A 158 5.67 -15.98 7.86
C PHE A 158 5.81 -17.17 6.91
N ARG A 159 7.04 -17.70 6.76
CA ARG A 159 7.31 -18.90 5.95
C ARG A 159 6.48 -20.07 6.48
N ALA A 160 6.00 -20.93 5.58
CA ALA A 160 5.39 -22.19 5.97
C ALA A 160 6.43 -23.10 6.66
N ASP A 161 5.94 -24.03 7.49
CA ASP A 161 6.75 -25.08 8.11
C ASP A 161 7.96 -24.56 8.93
N LEU A 162 7.78 -23.46 9.67
CA LEU A 162 8.79 -23.01 10.63
C LEU A 162 9.06 -24.10 11.68
N ASP A 163 10.33 -24.32 11.98
CA ASP A 163 10.76 -25.22 13.03
C ASP A 163 11.75 -24.52 13.99
N GLY A 164 12.11 -25.23 15.05
CA GLY A 164 13.21 -24.86 15.95
C GLY A 164 13.25 -23.39 16.37
N ASP A 165 14.19 -22.66 15.81
CA ASP A 165 14.54 -21.29 16.18
C ASP A 165 13.59 -20.29 15.52
N ASP A 166 13.14 -20.56 14.29
CA ASP A 166 12.27 -19.67 13.52
C ASP A 166 10.85 -19.62 14.11
N GLU A 167 10.28 -20.77 14.51
CA GLU A 167 8.97 -20.77 15.16
C GLU A 167 9.05 -20.06 16.52
N ARG A 168 10.16 -20.21 17.27
CA ARG A 168 10.38 -19.43 18.50
C ARG A 168 10.47 -17.94 18.21
N ARG A 169 11.15 -17.55 17.12
CA ARG A 169 11.28 -16.15 16.70
C ARG A 169 9.93 -15.55 16.33
N ARG A 170 9.12 -16.25 15.53
CA ARG A 170 7.74 -15.86 15.22
C ARG A 170 6.92 -15.63 16.48
N GLN A 171 6.92 -16.58 17.41
CA GLN A 171 6.16 -16.45 18.66
C GLN A 171 6.62 -15.25 19.51
N GLN A 172 7.93 -14.96 19.54
CA GLN A 172 8.46 -13.78 20.22
C GLN A 172 7.95 -12.47 19.59
N ILE A 173 7.98 -12.38 18.26
CA ILE A 173 7.49 -11.21 17.53
C ILE A 173 5.99 -10.99 17.82
N LEU A 174 5.19 -12.05 17.72
CA LEU A 174 3.75 -12.00 18.00
C LEU A 174 3.47 -11.64 19.47
N GLN A 175 4.26 -12.15 20.41
CA GLN A 175 4.09 -11.82 21.83
C GLN A 175 4.49 -10.37 22.14
N GLN A 176 5.58 -9.89 21.54
CA GLN A 176 6.14 -8.58 21.83
C GLN A 176 5.36 -7.45 21.14
N PHE A 177 5.05 -7.63 19.86
CA PHE A 177 4.49 -6.57 19.01
C PHE A 177 3.05 -6.83 18.57
N GLY A 178 2.49 -8.02 18.87
CA GLY A 178 1.17 -8.43 18.40
C GLY A 178 0.05 -7.42 18.67
N THR A 179 0.09 -6.78 19.84
CA THR A 179 -0.90 -5.76 20.24
C THR A 179 -0.49 -4.33 19.88
N GLU A 180 0.75 -4.12 19.46
CA GLU A 180 1.30 -2.81 19.10
C GLU A 180 1.11 -2.50 17.61
N ILE A 181 1.18 -3.53 16.75
CA ILE A 181 0.90 -3.40 15.32
C ILE A 181 -0.58 -3.06 15.15
N THR A 182 -0.83 -1.87 14.61
CA THR A 182 -2.17 -1.35 14.33
C THR A 182 -2.29 -0.99 12.85
N PRO A 183 -3.51 -0.92 12.31
CA PRO A 183 -3.73 -0.41 10.97
C PRO A 183 -3.08 0.97 10.76
N PRO A 184 -2.70 1.31 9.51
CA PRO A 184 -2.29 2.66 9.17
C PRO A 184 -3.28 3.68 9.70
N ARG A 185 -2.75 4.74 10.30
CA ARG A 185 -3.54 5.81 10.91
C ARG A 185 -2.94 7.15 10.56
N ALA A 186 -3.79 8.16 10.37
CA ALA A 186 -3.33 9.53 10.25
C ALA A 186 -3.90 10.38 11.37
N VAL A 187 -3.08 11.27 11.91
CA VAL A 187 -3.53 12.32 12.82
C VAL A 187 -3.11 13.67 12.28
N THR A 188 -3.87 14.70 12.59
CA THR A 188 -3.47 16.07 12.23
C THR A 188 -2.26 16.47 13.08
N ALA A 189 -1.17 16.81 12.42
CA ALA A 189 0.05 17.35 13.00
C ALA A 189 -0.07 18.90 13.12
N PRO A 190 0.92 19.60 13.72
CA PRO A 190 0.98 21.05 13.66
C PRO A 190 0.88 21.58 12.22
N GLU A 191 0.46 22.83 12.05
CA GLU A 191 0.35 23.49 10.74
C GLU A 191 -0.63 22.83 9.76
N GLU A 192 -1.56 22.03 10.30
CA GLU A 192 -2.56 21.28 9.52
C GLU A 192 -1.98 20.22 8.57
N ASN A 193 -0.73 19.79 8.80
CA ASN A 193 -0.16 18.63 8.15
C ASN A 193 -0.80 17.33 8.67
N TRP A 194 -0.52 16.22 7.99
CA TRP A 194 -0.85 14.88 8.44
C TRP A 194 0.40 14.19 8.96
N LEU A 195 0.30 13.53 10.11
CA LEU A 195 1.28 12.54 10.56
C LEU A 195 0.66 11.16 10.39
N VAL A 196 1.21 10.38 9.46
CA VAL A 196 0.79 9.01 9.19
C VAL A 196 1.73 8.04 9.90
N THR A 197 1.16 7.12 10.67
CA THR A 197 1.88 6.00 11.27
C THR A 197 1.49 4.71 10.57
N LEU A 198 2.45 3.93 10.11
CA LEU A 198 2.22 2.60 9.55
C LEU A 198 3.34 1.62 9.92
N TYR A 199 3.03 0.34 9.83
CA TYR A 199 3.99 -0.74 10.00
C TYR A 199 4.29 -1.35 8.64
N VAL A 200 5.57 -1.52 8.33
CA VAL A 200 6.04 -1.99 7.03
C VAL A 200 6.93 -3.20 7.23
N VAL A 201 6.59 -4.31 6.58
CA VAL A 201 7.56 -5.37 6.37
C VAL A 201 8.46 -4.94 5.23
N ASP A 202 9.76 -4.92 5.49
CA ASP A 202 10.80 -4.63 4.52
C ASP A 202 11.81 -5.78 4.53
N ALA A 203 11.78 -6.60 3.49
CA ALA A 203 12.55 -7.83 3.42
C ALA A 203 13.32 -7.93 2.11
N ALA A 204 14.62 -8.20 2.19
CA ALA A 204 15.36 -8.57 0.99
C ALA A 204 14.80 -9.87 0.39
N VAL A 205 14.67 -9.93 -0.93
CA VAL A 205 14.28 -11.16 -1.63
C VAL A 205 15.36 -12.23 -1.48
N GLU A 206 16.62 -11.80 -1.33
CA GLU A 206 17.78 -12.65 -1.09
C GLU A 206 18.50 -12.25 0.21
N GLY A 207 18.88 -13.25 1.01
CA GLY A 207 19.60 -13.05 2.27
C GLY A 207 18.70 -13.15 3.49
N ASP A 208 19.18 -12.61 4.61
CA ASP A 208 18.53 -12.69 5.92
C ASP A 208 18.04 -11.30 6.42
N GLU A 209 18.11 -10.26 5.57
CA GLU A 209 17.69 -8.90 5.92
C GLU A 209 16.17 -8.73 5.84
N HIS A 210 15.47 -9.33 6.80
CA HIS A 210 14.02 -9.22 6.92
C HIS A 210 13.66 -8.47 8.20
N ARG A 211 12.97 -7.34 8.06
CA ARG A 211 12.66 -6.47 9.20
C ARG A 211 11.24 -5.95 9.16
N LEU A 212 10.73 -5.66 10.36
CA LEU A 212 9.51 -4.91 10.58
C LEU A 212 9.91 -3.50 10.99
N GLU A 213 9.40 -2.51 10.26
CA GLU A 213 9.62 -1.10 10.52
C GLU A 213 8.34 -0.42 11.00
N LEU A 214 8.46 0.45 12.00
CA LEU A 214 7.49 1.48 12.30
C LEU A 214 7.88 2.74 11.52
N ARG A 215 7.01 3.19 10.61
CA ARG A 215 7.21 4.42 9.86
C ARG A 215 6.27 5.51 10.31
N GLU A 216 6.83 6.70 10.46
CA GLU A 216 6.11 7.95 10.70
C GLU A 216 6.43 8.92 9.58
N ILE A 217 5.39 9.31 8.83
CA ILE A 217 5.52 10.12 7.62
C ILE A 217 4.67 11.37 7.80
N GLU A 218 5.31 12.53 7.74
CA GLU A 218 4.64 13.83 7.76
C GLU A 218 4.34 14.26 6.32
N VAL A 219 3.07 14.56 6.05
CA VAL A 219 2.56 14.91 4.72
C VAL A 219 1.84 16.26 4.78
N GLY A 220 2.20 17.17 3.88
CA GLY A 220 1.51 18.44 3.70
C GLY A 220 0.10 18.27 3.12
N ARG A 221 -0.73 19.31 3.24
CA ARG A 221 -2.09 19.32 2.64
C ARG A 221 -2.11 19.14 1.12
N ASP A 222 -1.01 19.50 0.46
CA ASP A 222 -0.80 19.33 -0.97
C ASP A 222 -0.32 17.92 -1.36
N GLY A 223 -0.15 17.02 -0.39
CA GLY A 223 0.34 15.66 -0.62
C GLY A 223 1.87 15.53 -0.61
N SER A 224 2.61 16.63 -0.40
CA SER A 224 4.07 16.58 -0.32
C SER A 224 4.55 15.87 0.94
N VAL A 225 5.56 15.00 0.83
CA VAL A 225 6.22 14.41 2.01
C VAL A 225 7.21 15.42 2.58
N ILE A 226 6.97 15.83 3.83
CA ILE A 226 7.76 16.85 4.54
C ILE A 226 8.86 16.19 5.38
N GLY A 227 8.55 15.02 5.95
CA GLY A 227 9.47 14.26 6.78
C GLY A 227 9.10 12.79 6.80
N GLU A 228 10.12 11.93 6.92
CA GLU A 228 9.96 10.49 7.04
C GLU A 228 10.95 9.98 8.08
N ARG A 229 10.44 9.15 8.99
CA ARG A 229 11.21 8.47 10.03
C ARG A 229 10.84 6.99 10.01
N ALA A 230 11.84 6.13 10.05
CA ALA A 230 11.65 4.69 10.11
C ALA A 230 12.46 4.13 11.28
N ASP A 231 11.79 3.40 12.17
CA ASP A 231 12.41 2.62 13.23
C ASP A 231 12.29 1.14 12.92
N VAL A 232 13.40 0.41 12.97
CA VAL A 232 13.37 -1.05 12.94
C VAL A 232 12.91 -1.55 14.31
N ILE A 233 11.73 -2.17 14.36
CA ILE A 233 11.16 -2.70 15.61
C ILE A 233 11.39 -4.20 15.75
N ALA A 234 11.54 -4.94 14.64
CA ALA A 234 11.98 -6.34 14.66
C ALA A 234 12.90 -6.64 13.48
N GLU A 235 13.92 -7.46 13.72
CA GLU A 235 14.86 -7.98 12.72
C GLU A 235 14.71 -9.51 12.58
N ASP A 236 15.32 -10.08 11.56
CA ASP A 236 15.35 -11.52 11.27
C ASP A 236 13.94 -12.14 11.27
N LEU A 237 13.00 -11.49 10.57
CA LEU A 237 11.65 -12.05 10.39
C LEU A 237 11.74 -13.35 9.58
N PRO A 238 11.17 -14.48 10.05
CA PRO A 238 11.19 -15.75 9.33
C PRO A 238 10.13 -15.76 8.23
N LEU A 239 10.34 -14.94 7.20
CA LEU A 239 9.47 -14.76 6.04
C LEU A 239 9.78 -15.79 4.94
N PRO A 240 8.86 -16.03 3.99
CA PRO A 240 9.13 -16.83 2.81
C PRO A 240 10.37 -16.32 2.07
N TYR A 241 11.23 -17.25 1.66
CA TYR A 241 12.19 -16.96 0.63
C TYR A 241 11.42 -16.92 -0.69
N TYR A 242 11.40 -15.76 -1.34
CA TYR A 242 10.93 -15.66 -2.72
C TYR A 242 12.08 -16.18 -3.59
N MET A 243 12.24 -17.50 -3.63
CA MET A 243 13.20 -18.15 -4.51
C MET A 243 12.78 -17.92 -5.96
N ARG A 244 13.77 -17.49 -6.75
CA ARG A 244 13.76 -17.33 -8.21
C ARG A 244 13.19 -18.53 -8.97
#